data_AF-A0A519HAK9-F1
#
_entry.id   AF-A0A519HAK9-F1
#
_cell.length_a   1.000
_cell.length_b   1.000
_cell.length_c   1.000
_cell.angle_alpha   90.00
_cell.angle_beta   90.00
_cell.angle_gamma   90.00
#
_symmetry.space_group_name_H-M   'P 1'
#
loop_
_entity.id
_entity.type
_entity.pdbx_description
1 polymer ?
#
loop_
_entity_poly.entity_id
_entity_poly.type
_entity_poly.pdbx_seq_one_letter_code
_entity_poly.pdbx_strand_id
1 'polypeptide(L)'
;AQAVPCGKTMPLTPYTTSTARSAGWQWRIPLQHRTGNGHVYCSGYTSDEEAGRVLMQNLDGAPQGEPRQLRFKTGMRRRIWEKNVVAVGLASGFLEPLESTSLSLVIHGVSALVELFPDRHCEPHLVDEYNRRMAQQYTSIRDFIILHYKQTRREDSEFWRYCAAMPIPDTLAHQMDIFHRSGRVAILDRDSFGEDSWLSLFLGLGMQPEALDPLLAQVDERALREHFKRLHAAIERTVDDMPDHAAYLDRLVGVR
;
A
#
# COMPACT_ATOMS: atom_id res chain seq x y z
N ALA A 1 16.04 5.20 0.80
CA ALA A 1 15.25 5.15 2.05
C ALA A 1 16.19 5.03 3.25
N GLN A 2 15.74 5.44 4.42
CA GLN A 2 16.44 5.23 5.70
C GLN A 2 15.48 4.67 6.73
N ALA A 3 15.97 3.82 7.63
CA ALA A 3 15.16 3.19 8.68
C ALA A 3 15.85 3.27 10.03
N VAL A 4 15.07 3.58 11.07
CA VAL A 4 15.54 3.64 12.45
C VAL A 4 14.39 3.26 13.40
N PRO A 5 14.60 2.36 14.37
CA PRO A 5 13.64 2.13 15.42
C PRO A 5 13.70 3.25 16.47
N CYS A 6 12.59 3.49 17.16
CA CYS A 6 12.57 4.29 18.37
C CYS A 6 11.83 3.56 19.51
N GLY A 7 11.96 4.08 20.73
CA GLY A 7 11.20 3.58 21.88
C GLY A 7 9.70 3.58 21.62
N LYS A 8 8.99 2.61 22.21
CA LYS A 8 7.53 2.54 22.18
C LYS A 8 6.92 3.82 22.72
N THR A 9 5.84 4.26 22.09
CA THR A 9 5.01 5.37 22.54
C THR A 9 3.60 4.90 22.88
N MET A 10 2.93 5.64 23.75
CA MET A 10 1.54 5.41 24.14
C MET A 10 0.68 6.62 23.74
N PRO A 11 -0.60 6.41 23.34
CA PRO A 11 -1.27 5.11 23.20
C PRO A 11 -0.73 4.29 22.02
N LEU A 12 -0.80 2.95 22.13
CA LEU A 12 -0.43 2.08 21.01
C LEU A 12 -1.53 2.10 19.96
N THR A 13 -1.16 2.44 18.73
CA THR A 13 -2.09 2.61 17.60
C THR A 13 -2.18 1.31 16.79
N PRO A 14 -3.40 0.81 16.48
CA PRO A 14 -3.60 -0.46 15.77
C PRO A 14 -3.50 -0.31 14.24
N TYR A 15 -2.63 0.58 13.76
CA TYR A 15 -2.48 0.88 12.34
C TYR A 15 -1.06 1.34 12.01
N THR A 16 -0.69 1.16 10.74
CA THR A 16 0.51 1.78 10.17
C THR A 16 0.17 3.20 9.74
N THR A 17 1.09 4.14 9.94
CA THR A 17 0.94 5.50 9.42
C THR A 17 1.94 5.74 8.30
N SER A 18 1.45 6.23 7.17
CA SER A 18 2.27 6.80 6.10
C SER A 18 2.10 8.32 6.10
N THR A 19 3.15 9.06 6.44
CA THR A 19 3.12 10.52 6.51
C THR A 19 3.91 11.11 5.36
N ALA A 20 3.23 11.85 4.48
CA ALA A 20 3.87 12.58 3.39
C ALA A 20 4.92 13.58 3.91
N ARG A 21 6.10 13.59 3.28
CA ARG A 21 7.23 14.50 3.51
C ARG A 21 7.55 15.26 2.23
N SER A 22 8.49 16.20 2.28
CA SER A 22 8.81 17.06 1.13
C SER A 22 9.27 16.29 -0.11
N ALA A 23 9.96 15.15 0.03
CA ALA A 23 10.52 14.38 -1.08
C ALA A 23 10.20 12.88 -1.01
N GLY A 24 9.05 12.52 -0.42
CA GLY A 24 8.62 11.15 -0.22
C GLY A 24 7.66 11.01 0.97
N TRP A 25 7.79 9.94 1.74
CA TRP A 25 6.91 9.66 2.89
C TRP A 25 7.64 8.87 3.98
N GLN A 26 7.15 9.01 5.21
CA GLN A 26 7.68 8.32 6.38
C GLN A 26 6.68 7.30 6.89
N TRP A 27 7.10 6.04 7.02
CA TRP A 27 6.31 5.02 7.70
C TRP A 27 6.53 5.07 9.21
N ARG A 28 5.49 4.67 9.92
CA ARG A 28 5.48 4.39 11.35
C ARG A 28 4.71 3.10 11.60
N ILE A 29 5.39 2.09 12.14
CA ILE A 29 4.83 0.75 12.40
C ILE A 29 4.99 0.44 13.90
N PRO A 30 3.92 0.57 14.71
CA PRO A 30 3.96 0.24 16.13
C PRO A 30 4.16 -1.26 16.37
N LEU A 31 5.10 -1.62 17.23
CA LEU A 31 5.30 -2.98 17.75
C LEU A 31 5.16 -2.99 19.27
N GLN A 32 5.18 -4.19 19.88
CA GLN A 32 4.96 -4.36 21.32
C GLN A 32 5.95 -3.61 22.22
N HIS A 33 7.21 -3.45 21.79
CA HIS A 33 8.29 -2.88 22.61
C HIS A 33 9.02 -1.69 21.97
N ARG A 34 8.73 -1.39 20.70
CA ARG A 34 9.37 -0.32 19.92
C ARG A 34 8.50 0.09 18.75
N THR A 35 8.82 1.21 18.12
CA THR A 35 8.18 1.63 16.87
C THR A 35 9.21 1.56 15.74
N GLY A 36 8.85 0.87 14.65
CA GLY A 36 9.65 0.86 13.43
C GLY A 36 9.35 2.11 12.61
N ASN A 37 10.37 2.90 12.28
CA ASN A 37 10.23 4.09 11.46
C ASN A 37 11.16 4.01 10.25
N GLY A 38 10.77 4.70 9.19
CA GLY A 38 11.66 4.96 8.08
C GLY A 38 11.10 5.93 7.08
N HIS A 39 11.99 6.54 6.32
CA HIS A 39 11.71 7.57 5.33
C HIS A 39 12.06 7.01 3.95
N VAL A 40 11.03 6.79 3.13
CA VAL A 40 11.19 6.54 1.69
C VAL A 40 11.26 7.90 1.01
N TYR A 41 12.31 8.14 0.23
CA TYR A 41 12.53 9.41 -0.44
C TYR A 41 13.19 9.22 -1.80
N CYS A 42 12.96 10.19 -2.69
CA CYS A 42 13.58 10.23 -4.01
C CYS A 42 14.88 11.03 -3.96
N SER A 43 16.01 10.37 -4.25
CA SER A 43 17.34 10.99 -4.20
C SER A 43 17.57 12.11 -5.23
N GLY A 44 16.68 12.26 -6.22
CA GLY A 44 16.68 13.39 -7.13
C GLY A 44 16.13 14.69 -6.53
N TYR A 45 15.41 14.61 -5.39
CA TYR A 45 14.72 15.73 -4.75
C TYR A 45 15.19 16.00 -3.31
N THR A 46 16.03 15.15 -2.74
CA THR A 46 16.63 15.34 -1.41
C THR A 46 17.92 14.53 -1.26
N SER A 47 18.81 14.97 -0.36
CA SER A 47 20.05 14.25 -0.03
C SER A 47 19.82 13.19 1.05
N ASP A 48 20.73 12.21 1.15
CA ASP A 48 20.65 11.19 2.21
C ASP A 48 20.77 11.82 3.62
N GLU A 49 21.54 12.89 3.76
CA GLU A 49 21.72 13.64 5.02
C GLU A 49 20.42 14.33 5.43
N GLU A 50 19.82 15.09 4.51
CA GLU A 50 18.56 15.79 4.75
C GLU A 50 17.42 14.81 5.04
N ALA A 51 17.35 13.71 4.30
CA ALA A 51 16.36 12.67 4.54
C ALA A 51 16.49 12.04 5.93
N GLY A 52 17.72 11.85 6.43
CA GLY A 52 17.99 11.37 7.78
C GLY A 52 17.64 12.36 8.86
N ARG A 53 17.94 13.65 8.64
CA ARG A 53 17.51 14.74 9.52
C ARG A 53 15.99 14.77 9.64
N VAL A 54 15.27 14.71 8.52
CA VAL A 54 13.80 14.67 8.50
C VAL A 54 13.26 13.45 9.25
N LEU A 55 13.83 12.26 9.03
CA LEU A 55 13.42 11.05 9.74
C LEU A 55 13.58 11.20 11.26
N MET A 56 14.76 11.60 11.71
CA MET A 56 15.09 11.71 13.14
C MET A 56 14.26 12.78 13.86
N GLN A 57 13.96 13.89 13.20
CA GLN A 57 13.13 14.97 13.76
C GLN A 57 11.66 14.57 13.95
N ASN A 58 11.21 13.49 13.31
CA ASN A 58 9.82 13.08 13.28
C ASN A 58 9.61 11.69 13.91
N LEU A 59 10.52 11.24 14.76
CA LEU A 59 10.30 10.07 15.60
C LEU A 59 9.40 10.44 16.77
N ASP A 60 8.51 9.54 17.14
CA ASP A 60 7.60 9.73 18.27
C ASP A 60 8.24 9.34 19.62
N GLY A 61 9.36 8.60 19.60
CA GLY A 61 10.11 8.20 20.78
C GLY A 61 11.62 8.40 20.64
N ALA A 62 12.35 8.12 21.73
CA ALA A 62 13.81 8.18 21.73
C ALA A 62 14.40 7.24 20.66
N PRO A 63 15.31 7.70 19.79
CA PRO A 63 15.94 6.86 18.79
C PRO A 63 16.69 5.68 19.42
N GLN A 64 16.61 4.51 18.79
CA GLN A 64 17.32 3.29 19.22
C GLN A 64 18.42 2.92 18.21
N GLY A 65 19.27 3.90 17.91
CA GLY A 65 20.38 3.80 16.97
C GLY A 65 20.33 4.86 15.88
N GLU A 66 21.23 4.72 14.92
CA GLU A 66 21.35 5.64 13.77
C GLU A 66 20.53 5.16 12.56
N PRO A 67 20.04 6.09 11.70
CA PRO A 67 19.38 5.74 10.46
C PRO A 67 20.23 4.82 9.57
N ARG A 68 19.68 3.64 9.24
CA ARG A 68 20.31 2.71 8.30
C ARG A 68 19.90 3.05 6.87
N GLN A 69 20.87 3.38 6.03
CA GLN A 69 20.64 3.64 4.61
C GLN A 69 20.24 2.36 3.87
N LEU A 70 19.16 2.44 3.11
CA LEU A 70 18.65 1.40 2.23
C LEU A 70 18.50 1.97 0.81
N ARG A 71 19.27 1.43 -0.13
CA ARG A 71 19.11 1.70 -1.56
C ARG A 71 18.42 0.53 -2.21
N PHE A 72 17.41 0.81 -3.01
CA PHE A 72 16.70 -0.20 -3.79
C PHE A 72 16.40 0.33 -5.19
N LYS A 73 16.19 -0.60 -6.11
CA LYS A 73 15.72 -0.32 -7.47
C LYS A 73 14.28 -0.79 -7.56
N THR A 74 13.37 0.14 -7.81
CA THR A 74 11.95 -0.17 -8.01
C THR A 74 11.75 -0.87 -9.35
N GLY A 75 10.93 -1.93 -9.35
CA GLY A 75 10.56 -2.69 -10.53
C GLY A 75 10.62 -4.20 -10.30
N MET A 76 10.47 -4.97 -11.38
CA MET A 76 10.53 -6.42 -11.36
C MET A 76 11.50 -6.95 -12.42
N ARG A 77 11.91 -8.21 -12.27
CA ARG A 77 12.63 -8.92 -13.34
C ARG A 77 11.73 -9.05 -14.56
N ARG A 78 12.35 -8.98 -15.75
CA ARG A 78 11.66 -9.22 -17.03
C ARG A 78 11.07 -10.64 -17.10
N ARG A 79 11.78 -11.62 -16.54
CA ARG A 79 11.28 -12.97 -16.26
C ARG A 79 11.65 -13.33 -14.83
N ILE A 80 10.65 -13.68 -14.04
CA ILE A 80 10.79 -14.06 -12.63
C ILE A 80 11.15 -15.55 -12.54
N TRP A 81 10.56 -16.37 -13.42
CA TRP A 81 10.97 -17.75 -13.65
C TRP A 81 11.69 -17.86 -15.00
N GLU A 82 12.93 -18.37 -14.98
CA GLU A 82 13.72 -18.71 -16.16
C GLU A 82 14.25 -20.14 -16.03
N LYS A 83 13.92 -21.02 -16.99
CA LYS A 83 14.36 -22.43 -17.02
C LYS A 83 14.02 -23.16 -15.72
N ASN A 84 15.00 -23.56 -14.93
CA ASN A 84 14.84 -24.25 -13.65
C ASN A 84 15.07 -23.32 -12.44
N VAL A 85 15.03 -22.00 -12.63
CA VAL A 85 15.28 -21.00 -11.59
C VAL A 85 14.06 -20.10 -11.44
N VAL A 86 13.53 -20.04 -10.21
CA VAL A 86 12.43 -19.16 -9.83
C VAL A 86 12.95 -18.15 -8.81
N ALA A 87 12.80 -16.87 -9.13
CA ALA A 87 13.12 -15.80 -8.18
C ALA A 87 11.92 -15.51 -7.28
N VAL A 88 12.14 -15.39 -5.96
CA VAL A 88 11.10 -15.13 -4.96
C VAL A 88 11.52 -13.96 -4.05
N GLY A 89 10.55 -13.14 -3.64
CA GLY A 89 10.79 -11.96 -2.80
C GLY A 89 11.63 -10.89 -3.49
N LEU A 90 12.58 -10.29 -2.76
CA LEU A 90 13.45 -9.23 -3.31
C LEU A 90 14.26 -9.68 -4.53
N ALA A 91 14.44 -10.99 -4.73
CA ALA A 91 15.09 -11.52 -5.92
C ALA A 91 14.22 -11.37 -7.18
N SER A 92 12.89 -11.35 -7.09
CA SER A 92 11.98 -11.20 -8.24
C SER A 92 11.68 -9.76 -8.59
N GLY A 93 11.67 -8.87 -7.60
CA GLY A 93 11.37 -7.46 -7.76
C GLY A 93 11.18 -6.76 -6.42
N PHE A 94 11.02 -5.45 -6.47
CA PHE A 94 10.71 -4.63 -5.31
C PHE A 94 9.86 -3.41 -5.70
N LEU A 95 8.81 -3.18 -4.94
CA LEU A 95 8.03 -1.96 -4.93
C LEU A 95 8.14 -1.38 -3.51
N GLU A 96 8.08 -0.06 -3.38
CA GLU A 96 8.14 0.58 -2.06
C GLU A 96 6.99 0.09 -1.14
N PRO A 97 7.20 0.04 0.18
CA PRO A 97 6.29 -0.62 1.10
C PRO A 97 5.09 0.26 1.49
N LEU A 98 4.60 1.13 0.59
CA LEU A 98 3.50 2.06 0.89
C LEU A 98 2.21 1.33 1.26
N GLU A 99 1.99 0.17 0.63
CA GLU A 99 0.78 -0.66 0.80
C GLU A 99 1.11 -2.07 1.32
N SER A 100 2.23 -2.23 2.04
CA SER A 100 2.59 -3.48 2.75
C SER A 100 2.62 -4.76 1.88
N THR A 101 2.95 -4.65 0.59
CA THR A 101 2.76 -5.73 -0.40
C THR A 101 3.90 -6.75 -0.49
N SER A 102 5.08 -6.46 0.06
CA SER A 102 6.28 -7.31 -0.13
C SER A 102 6.10 -8.77 0.31
N LEU A 103 5.49 -9.00 1.48
CA LEU A 103 5.23 -10.37 1.96
C LEU A 103 4.10 -11.05 1.18
N SER A 104 3.08 -10.30 0.79
CA SER A 104 2.00 -10.81 -0.07
C SER A 104 2.56 -11.30 -1.42
N LEU A 105 3.46 -10.54 -2.06
CA LEU A 105 4.15 -10.95 -3.28
C LEU A 105 4.98 -12.23 -3.11
N VAL A 106 5.60 -12.44 -1.94
CA VAL A 106 6.30 -13.70 -1.63
C VAL A 106 5.29 -14.86 -1.56
N ILE A 107 4.19 -14.68 -0.83
CA ILE A 107 3.16 -15.70 -0.66
C ILE A 107 2.57 -16.07 -2.02
N HIS A 108 2.15 -15.09 -2.82
CA HIS A 108 1.61 -15.32 -4.16
C HIS A 108 2.63 -15.97 -5.10
N GLY A 109 3.90 -15.52 -5.05
CA GLY A 109 4.97 -16.13 -5.84
C GLY A 109 5.23 -17.59 -5.50
N VAL A 110 5.08 -17.99 -4.24
CA VAL A 110 5.18 -19.41 -3.82
C VAL A 110 3.91 -20.18 -4.17
N SER A 111 2.72 -19.63 -3.92
CA SER A 111 1.45 -20.28 -4.25
C SER A 111 1.33 -20.56 -5.74
N ALA A 112 1.62 -19.57 -6.60
CA ALA A 112 1.61 -19.73 -8.05
C ALA A 112 2.63 -20.78 -8.52
N LEU A 113 3.78 -20.89 -7.85
CA LEU A 113 4.76 -21.93 -8.17
C LEU A 113 4.24 -23.32 -7.80
N VAL A 114 3.54 -23.45 -6.68
CA VAL A 114 2.93 -24.74 -6.27
C VAL A 114 1.80 -25.14 -7.21
N GLU A 115 0.96 -24.20 -7.65
CA GLU A 115 -0.10 -24.45 -8.63
C GLU A 115 0.44 -24.84 -10.01
N LEU A 116 1.60 -24.28 -10.40
CA LEU A 116 2.26 -24.50 -11.68
C LEU A 116 3.53 -25.34 -11.53
N PHE A 117 3.57 -26.22 -10.53
CA PHE A 117 4.81 -26.91 -10.16
C PHE A 117 5.29 -27.79 -11.33
N PRO A 118 6.54 -27.63 -11.78
CA PRO A 118 7.03 -28.32 -12.96
C PRO A 118 7.50 -29.73 -12.61
N ASP A 119 7.62 -30.58 -13.63
CA ASP A 119 8.51 -31.73 -13.56
C ASP A 119 9.96 -31.33 -13.88
N ARG A 120 10.85 -32.31 -14.10
CA ARG A 120 12.28 -32.06 -14.42
C ARG A 120 12.49 -31.37 -15.76
N HIS A 121 11.50 -31.34 -16.64
CA HIS A 121 11.59 -30.71 -17.96
C HIS A 121 11.32 -29.21 -17.89
N CYS A 122 10.61 -28.73 -16.85
CA CYS A 122 10.30 -27.30 -16.67
C CYS A 122 9.72 -26.70 -17.96
N GLU A 123 8.66 -27.35 -18.47
CA GLU A 123 8.06 -27.02 -19.75
C GLU A 123 7.67 -25.53 -19.87
N PRO A 124 7.95 -24.87 -21.01
CA PRO A 124 7.80 -23.42 -21.15
C PRO A 124 6.41 -22.88 -20.82
N HIS A 125 5.35 -23.65 -21.07
CA HIS A 125 3.98 -23.18 -20.84
C HIS A 125 3.66 -22.88 -19.37
N LEU A 126 4.23 -23.64 -18.42
CA LEU A 126 4.09 -23.36 -16.98
C LEU A 126 4.90 -22.12 -16.58
N VAL A 127 6.11 -22.00 -17.13
CA VAL A 127 7.01 -20.86 -16.92
C VAL A 127 6.37 -19.56 -17.42
N ASP A 128 5.77 -19.59 -18.61
CA ASP A 128 5.13 -18.44 -19.24
C ASP A 128 3.87 -18.02 -18.47
N GLU A 129 3.04 -18.96 -18.03
CA GLU A 129 1.86 -18.64 -17.22
C GLU A 129 2.25 -18.07 -15.84
N TYR A 130 3.26 -18.63 -15.18
CA TYR A 130 3.77 -18.09 -13.92
C TYR A 130 4.25 -16.65 -14.09
N ASN A 131 5.07 -16.39 -15.12
CA ASN A 131 5.57 -15.06 -15.41
C ASN A 131 4.44 -14.08 -15.75
N ARG A 132 3.41 -14.52 -16.49
CA ARG A 132 2.24 -13.70 -16.81
C ARG A 132 1.48 -13.28 -15.54
N ARG A 133 1.18 -14.23 -14.65
CA ARG A 133 0.48 -13.96 -13.38
C ARG A 133 1.26 -13.01 -12.48
N MET A 134 2.54 -13.30 -12.26
CA MET A 134 3.37 -12.44 -11.41
C MET A 134 3.58 -11.05 -12.02
N ALA A 135 3.74 -10.94 -13.34
CA ALA A 135 3.85 -9.66 -14.02
C ALA A 135 2.58 -8.81 -13.83
N GLN A 136 1.39 -9.42 -14.01
CA GLN A 136 0.11 -8.76 -13.79
C GLN A 136 0.01 -8.19 -12.38
N GLN A 137 0.35 -9.00 -11.37
CA GLN A 137 0.31 -8.59 -9.97
C GLN A 137 1.28 -7.45 -9.65
N TYR A 138 2.53 -7.51 -10.13
CA TYR A 138 3.49 -6.41 -9.97
C TYR A 138 3.00 -5.12 -10.62
N THR A 139 2.41 -5.19 -11.82
CA THR A 139 1.89 -4.00 -12.51
C THR A 139 0.64 -3.43 -11.83
N SER A 140 -0.25 -4.29 -11.32
CA SER A 140 -1.43 -3.87 -10.56
C SER A 140 -1.03 -3.12 -9.29
N ILE A 141 -0.09 -3.67 -8.52
CA ILE A 141 0.43 -3.02 -7.31
C ILE A 141 1.15 -1.71 -7.63
N ARG A 142 1.96 -1.68 -8.71
CA ARG A 142 2.61 -0.45 -9.17
C ARG A 142 1.59 0.64 -9.43
N ASP A 143 0.51 0.33 -10.15
CA ASP A 143 -0.51 1.31 -10.54
C ASP A 143 -1.25 1.85 -9.31
N PHE A 144 -1.58 0.98 -8.36
CA PHE A 144 -2.18 1.37 -7.08
C PHE A 144 -1.27 2.31 -6.27
N ILE A 145 0.04 2.01 -6.20
CA ILE A 145 1.02 2.89 -5.54
C ILE A 145 1.16 4.22 -6.29
N ILE A 146 1.21 4.20 -7.62
CA ILE A 146 1.32 5.43 -8.42
C ILE A 146 0.16 6.39 -8.13
N LEU A 147 -1.06 5.89 -7.94
CA LEU A 147 -2.23 6.73 -7.68
C LEU A 147 -2.07 7.62 -6.44
N HIS A 148 -1.42 7.13 -5.39
CA HIS A 148 -1.10 7.89 -4.18
C HIS A 148 -0.31 9.17 -4.47
N TYR A 149 0.61 9.08 -5.42
CA TYR A 149 1.47 10.19 -5.83
C TYR A 149 0.79 11.06 -6.88
N LYS A 150 0.14 10.43 -7.87
CA LYS A 150 -0.46 11.12 -9.01
C LYS A 150 -1.61 12.04 -8.62
N GLN A 151 -2.45 11.61 -7.68
CA GLN A 151 -3.66 12.34 -7.25
C GLN A 151 -3.38 13.28 -6.06
N THR A 152 -2.10 13.56 -5.76
CA THR A 152 -1.74 14.50 -4.70
C THR A 152 -2.30 15.91 -4.95
N ARG A 153 -2.68 16.60 -3.87
CA ARG A 153 -3.01 18.04 -3.89
C ARG A 153 -1.88 18.90 -3.29
N ARG A 154 -0.73 18.28 -3.00
CA ARG A 154 0.43 18.97 -2.45
C ARG A 154 1.18 19.69 -3.56
N GLU A 155 1.42 20.98 -3.34
CA GLU A 155 2.20 21.83 -4.26
C GLU A 155 3.44 22.40 -3.57
N ASP A 156 3.65 22.08 -2.30
CA ASP A 156 4.67 22.68 -1.43
C ASP A 156 6.11 22.25 -1.77
N SER A 157 6.30 21.22 -2.59
CA SER A 157 7.63 20.77 -3.02
C SER A 157 7.70 20.43 -4.50
N GLU A 158 8.91 20.48 -5.06
CA GLU A 158 9.14 20.09 -6.46
C GLU A 158 8.80 18.62 -6.72
N PHE A 159 9.10 17.75 -5.74
CA PHE A 159 8.74 16.33 -5.81
C PHE A 159 7.24 16.12 -5.99
N TRP A 160 6.40 16.78 -5.19
CA TRP A 160 4.94 16.60 -5.29
C TRP A 160 4.36 17.21 -6.57
N ARG A 161 4.88 18.36 -7.01
CA ARG A 161 4.51 18.94 -8.31
C ARG A 161 4.87 18.03 -9.47
N TYR A 162 6.04 17.39 -9.42
CA TYR A 162 6.44 16.38 -10.40
C TYR A 162 5.50 15.17 -10.37
N CYS A 163 5.21 14.60 -9.20
CA CYS A 163 4.32 13.46 -9.05
C CYS A 163 2.91 13.73 -9.60
N ALA A 164 2.36 14.93 -9.38
CA ALA A 164 1.08 15.33 -9.95
C ALA A 164 1.14 15.42 -11.49
N ALA A 165 2.27 15.88 -12.05
CA ALA A 165 2.43 16.10 -13.49
C ALA A 165 2.90 14.85 -14.27
N MET A 166 3.46 13.83 -13.61
CA MET A 166 4.10 12.70 -14.30
C MET A 166 3.11 11.89 -15.16
N PRO A 167 3.56 11.29 -16.28
CA PRO A 167 2.74 10.35 -17.03
C PRO A 167 2.45 9.10 -16.20
N ILE A 168 1.31 8.46 -16.48
CA ILE A 168 0.89 7.23 -15.81
C ILE A 168 0.64 6.11 -16.83
N PRO A 169 0.67 4.83 -16.41
CA PRO A 169 0.29 3.71 -17.26
C PRO A 169 -1.17 3.78 -17.73
N ASP A 170 -1.44 3.29 -18.94
CA ASP A 170 -2.79 3.27 -19.53
C ASP A 170 -3.80 2.49 -18.67
N THR A 171 -3.35 1.44 -17.99
CA THR A 171 -4.16 0.65 -17.04
C THR A 171 -4.67 1.49 -15.88
N LEU A 172 -3.79 2.29 -15.27
CA LEU A 172 -4.19 3.22 -14.20
C LEU A 172 -5.09 4.33 -14.74
N ALA A 173 -4.74 4.93 -15.88
CA ALA A 173 -5.54 5.99 -16.51
C ALA A 173 -6.96 5.50 -16.80
N HIS A 174 -7.11 4.26 -17.28
CA HIS A 174 -8.39 3.62 -17.52
C HIS A 174 -9.22 3.46 -16.24
N GLN A 175 -8.64 2.95 -15.15
CA GLN A 175 -9.36 2.81 -13.87
C GLN A 175 -9.77 4.18 -13.29
N MET A 176 -8.90 5.18 -13.38
CA MET A 176 -9.20 6.56 -12.97
C MET A 176 -10.34 7.16 -13.79
N ASP A 177 -10.34 6.98 -15.12
CA ASP A 177 -11.38 7.52 -16.01
C ASP A 177 -12.75 6.89 -15.76
N ILE A 178 -12.81 5.57 -15.55
CA ILE A 178 -14.06 4.89 -15.19
C ILE A 178 -14.62 5.44 -13.88
N PHE A 179 -13.79 5.54 -12.84
CA PHE A 179 -14.24 6.06 -11.55
C PHE A 179 -14.66 7.52 -11.66
N HIS A 180 -13.83 8.37 -12.27
CA HIS A 180 -14.11 9.79 -12.38
C HIS A 180 -15.38 10.07 -13.19
N ARG A 181 -15.68 9.32 -14.25
CA ARG A 181 -16.87 9.57 -15.07
C ARG A 181 -18.15 8.94 -14.53
N SER A 182 -18.07 7.84 -13.80
CA SER A 182 -19.26 7.01 -13.49
C SER A 182 -19.40 6.59 -12.02
N GLY A 183 -18.41 6.88 -11.18
CA GLY A 183 -18.37 6.40 -9.80
C GLY A 183 -18.13 4.89 -9.66
N ARG A 184 -17.88 4.17 -10.76
CA ARG A 184 -17.62 2.73 -10.75
C ARG A 184 -16.15 2.42 -10.55
N VAL A 185 -15.87 1.31 -9.90
CA VAL A 185 -14.50 0.83 -9.70
C VAL A 185 -14.23 -0.34 -10.64
N ALA A 186 -13.27 -0.16 -11.56
CA ALA A 186 -12.82 -1.24 -12.43
C ALA A 186 -11.72 -2.06 -11.75
N ILE A 187 -11.93 -3.38 -11.63
CA ILE A 187 -10.93 -4.32 -11.10
C ILE A 187 -10.27 -5.08 -12.24
N LEU A 188 -9.02 -4.72 -12.54
CA LEU A 188 -8.24 -5.32 -13.63
C LEU A 188 -7.43 -6.56 -13.20
N ASP A 189 -7.17 -6.70 -11.89
CA ASP A 189 -6.51 -7.85 -11.29
C ASP A 189 -7.24 -8.23 -10.00
N ARG A 190 -7.87 -9.40 -9.99
CA ARG A 190 -8.67 -9.89 -8.86
C ARG A 190 -7.82 -10.51 -7.75
N ASP A 191 -6.55 -10.78 -8.03
CA ASP A 191 -5.60 -11.37 -7.07
C ASP A 191 -4.77 -10.27 -6.36
N SER A 192 -5.19 -9.00 -6.47
CA SER A 192 -4.55 -7.83 -5.89
C SER A 192 -5.54 -7.02 -5.05
N PHE A 193 -5.56 -5.69 -5.17
CA PHE A 193 -6.44 -4.80 -4.40
C PHE A 193 -7.90 -4.90 -4.84
N GLY A 194 -8.79 -5.07 -3.86
CA GLY A 194 -10.24 -5.13 -4.05
C GLY A 194 -10.91 -3.78 -4.30
N GLU A 195 -12.20 -3.82 -4.59
CA GLU A 195 -13.03 -2.64 -4.88
C GLU A 195 -13.04 -1.62 -3.73
N ASP A 196 -13.12 -2.09 -2.50
CA ASP A 196 -13.06 -1.31 -1.27
C ASP A 196 -11.74 -0.53 -1.13
N SER A 197 -10.61 -1.15 -1.50
CA SER A 197 -9.28 -0.53 -1.46
C SER A 197 -9.15 0.59 -2.51
N TRP A 198 -9.57 0.32 -3.75
CA TRP A 198 -9.59 1.33 -4.81
C TRP A 198 -10.54 2.48 -4.49
N LEU A 199 -11.75 2.19 -4.01
CA LEU A 199 -12.72 3.20 -3.62
C LEU A 199 -12.18 4.10 -2.50
N SER A 200 -11.56 3.50 -1.48
CA SER A 200 -10.92 4.23 -0.38
C SER A 200 -9.84 5.17 -0.89
N LEU A 201 -9.04 4.73 -1.87
CA LEU A 201 -7.96 5.54 -2.41
C LEU A 201 -8.48 6.67 -3.31
N PHE A 202 -9.41 6.39 -4.21
CA PHE A 202 -10.01 7.42 -5.06
C PHE A 202 -10.66 8.53 -4.22
N LEU A 203 -11.59 8.16 -3.33
CA LEU A 203 -12.29 9.12 -2.49
C LEU A 203 -11.36 9.79 -1.47
N GLY A 204 -10.46 9.02 -0.85
CA GLY A 204 -9.52 9.50 0.17
C GLY A 204 -8.51 10.50 -0.37
N LEU A 205 -8.09 10.36 -1.63
CA LEU A 205 -7.26 11.36 -2.33
C LEU A 205 -8.09 12.50 -2.94
N GLY A 206 -9.40 12.51 -2.70
CA GLY A 206 -10.31 13.56 -3.12
C GLY A 206 -10.67 13.52 -4.61
N MET A 207 -10.56 12.38 -5.27
CA MET A 207 -11.19 12.15 -6.57
C MET A 207 -12.69 12.00 -6.36
N GLN A 208 -13.48 12.85 -7.01
CA GLN A 208 -14.93 12.79 -6.96
C GLN A 208 -15.45 12.39 -8.35
N PRO A 209 -16.46 11.50 -8.41
CA PRO A 209 -17.08 11.16 -9.68
C PRO A 209 -17.95 12.33 -10.20
N GLU A 210 -17.94 12.56 -11.51
CA GLU A 210 -18.77 13.56 -12.19
C GLU A 210 -20.23 13.11 -12.31
N ALA A 211 -20.45 11.80 -12.41
CA ALA A 211 -21.78 11.19 -12.43
C ALA A 211 -21.86 10.04 -11.44
N LEU A 212 -23.05 9.86 -10.88
CA LEU A 212 -23.38 8.72 -10.04
C LEU A 212 -23.94 7.57 -10.88
N ASP A 213 -23.94 6.36 -10.34
CA ASP A 213 -24.54 5.21 -11.03
C ASP A 213 -26.05 5.45 -11.26
N PRO A 214 -26.56 5.33 -12.50
CA PRO A 214 -27.99 5.50 -12.80
C PRO A 214 -28.91 4.57 -12.00
N LEU A 215 -28.42 3.42 -11.53
CA LEU A 215 -29.19 2.51 -10.68
C LEU A 215 -29.54 3.11 -9.32
N LEU A 216 -28.86 4.19 -8.88
CA LEU A 216 -29.25 4.92 -7.68
C LEU A 216 -30.66 5.52 -7.79
N ALA A 217 -31.17 5.78 -9.00
CA ALA A 217 -32.54 6.25 -9.19
C ALA A 217 -33.60 5.23 -8.75
N GLN A 218 -33.21 3.95 -8.60
CA GLN A 218 -34.09 2.87 -8.12
C GLN A 218 -33.98 2.64 -6.61
N VAL A 219 -33.09 3.38 -5.92
CA VAL A 219 -32.85 3.21 -4.49
C VAL A 219 -33.77 4.16 -3.70
N ASP A 220 -34.55 3.63 -2.77
CA ASP A 220 -35.29 4.45 -1.81
C ASP A 220 -34.29 5.16 -0.87
N GLU A 221 -34.13 6.47 -1.08
CA GLU A 221 -33.23 7.31 -0.29
C GLU A 221 -33.55 7.27 1.22
N ARG A 222 -34.83 7.18 1.59
CA ARG A 222 -35.21 7.08 3.00
C ARG A 222 -34.74 5.76 3.59
N ALA A 223 -34.97 4.65 2.90
CA ALA A 223 -34.51 3.34 3.33
C ALA A 223 -32.97 3.30 3.44
N LEU A 224 -32.27 3.92 2.48
CA LEU A 224 -30.81 4.01 2.46
C LEU A 224 -30.27 4.82 3.66
N ARG A 225 -30.83 6.00 3.92
CA ARG A 225 -30.43 6.84 5.08
C ARG A 225 -30.67 6.12 6.40
N GLU A 226 -31.79 5.42 6.54
CA GLU A 226 -32.07 4.61 7.74
C GLU A 226 -31.12 3.42 7.86
N HIS A 227 -30.73 2.79 6.75
CA HIS A 227 -29.69 1.76 6.76
C HIS A 227 -28.34 2.31 7.27
N PHE A 228 -27.88 3.45 6.74
CA PHE A 228 -26.64 4.07 7.19
C PHE A 228 -26.66 4.53 8.65
N LYS A 229 -27.80 5.04 9.15
CA LYS A 229 -27.96 5.34 10.59
C LYS A 229 -27.81 4.09 11.45
N ARG A 230 -28.41 2.96 11.05
CA ARG A 230 -28.27 1.69 11.78
C ARG A 230 -26.83 1.18 11.75
N LEU A 231 -26.18 1.28 10.59
CA LEU A 231 -24.78 0.88 10.42
C LEU A 231 -23.86 1.75 11.30
N HIS A 232 -24.03 3.07 11.28
CA HIS A 232 -23.28 4.00 12.13
C HIS A 232 -23.43 3.65 13.61
N ALA A 233 -24.66 3.49 14.08
CA ALA A 233 -24.93 3.15 15.47
C ALA A 233 -24.36 1.76 15.85
N ALA A 234 -24.29 0.81 14.91
CA ALA A 234 -23.67 -0.49 15.14
C ALA A 234 -22.14 -0.37 15.23
N ILE A 235 -21.51 0.46 14.40
CA ILE A 235 -20.08 0.76 14.47
C ILE A 235 -19.75 1.43 15.80
N GLU A 236 -20.50 2.47 16.20
CA GLU A 236 -20.29 3.17 17.48
C GLU A 236 -20.35 2.21 18.66
N ARG A 237 -21.44 1.43 18.78
CA ARG A 237 -21.56 0.44 19.87
C ARG A 237 -20.42 -0.57 19.86
N THR A 238 -20.02 -1.04 18.67
CA THR A 238 -18.93 -2.01 18.56
C THR A 238 -17.61 -1.41 19.02
N VAL A 239 -17.31 -0.16 18.64
CA VAL A 239 -16.11 0.56 19.06
C VAL A 239 -16.12 0.82 20.57
N ASP A 240 -17.25 1.23 21.13
CA ASP A 240 -17.41 1.49 22.57
C ASP A 240 -17.19 0.21 23.42
N ASP A 241 -17.58 -0.95 22.89
CA ASP A 241 -17.41 -2.25 23.54
C ASP A 241 -15.99 -2.84 23.37
N MET A 242 -15.17 -2.29 22.47
CA MET A 242 -13.83 -2.80 22.20
C MET A 242 -12.81 -2.30 23.23
N PRO A 243 -11.90 -3.16 23.73
CA PRO A 243 -10.79 -2.71 24.55
C PRO A 243 -9.80 -1.89 23.72
N ASP A 244 -9.10 -0.96 24.37
CA ASP A 244 -7.93 -0.32 23.78
C ASP A 244 -6.92 -1.37 23.27
N HIS A 245 -6.24 -1.06 22.17
CA HIS A 245 -5.32 -1.99 21.53
C HIS A 245 -4.22 -2.50 22.47
N ALA A 246 -3.68 -1.63 23.33
CA ALA A 246 -2.70 -2.03 24.35
C ALA A 246 -3.30 -3.01 25.37
N ALA A 247 -4.51 -2.74 25.88
CA ALA A 247 -5.18 -3.62 26.82
C ALA A 247 -5.52 -4.98 26.20
N TYR A 248 -5.84 -5.02 24.90
CA TYR A 248 -6.04 -6.27 24.18
C TYR A 248 -4.73 -7.09 24.08
N LEU A 249 -3.61 -6.45 23.73
CA LEU A 249 -2.32 -7.13 23.65
C LEU A 249 -1.88 -7.67 25.01
N ASP A 250 -2.03 -6.91 26.09
CA ASP A 250 -1.66 -7.36 27.44
C ASP A 250 -2.41 -8.64 27.84
N ARG A 251 -3.68 -8.78 27.41
CA ARG A 251 -4.47 -10.01 27.60
C ARG A 251 -4.00 -11.17 26.72
N LEU A 252 -3.63 -10.89 25.47
CA LEU A 252 -3.28 -11.93 24.48
C LEU A 252 -1.90 -12.53 24.72
N VAL A 253 -0.88 -11.69 24.95
CA VAL A 253 0.52 -12.14 25.07
C VAL A 253 1.01 -12.24 26.51
N GLY A 254 0.22 -11.77 27.49
CA GLY A 254 0.56 -11.71 28.90
C GLY A 254 1.65 -10.69 29.20
N VAL A 255 1.66 -10.15 30.42
CA VAL A 255 2.84 -9.46 30.96
C VAL A 255 3.90 -10.55 31.20
N ARG A 256 4.88 -10.68 30.30
CA ARG A 256 6.11 -11.40 30.63
C ARG A 256 6.96 -10.59 31.59
#